data_AF-A0A433ZPN2-F1
#
_entry.id   AF-A0A433ZPN2-F1
#
_cell.length_a   1.000
_cell.length_b   1.000
_cell.length_c   1.000
_cell.angle_alpha   90.00
_cell.angle_beta   90.00
_cell.angle_gamma   90.00
#
_symmetry.space_group_name_H-M   'P 1'
#
loop_
_entity.id
_entity.type
_entity.pdbx_description
1 polymer ?
#
loop_
_entity_poly.entity_id
_entity_poly.type
_entity_poly.pdbx_seq_one_letter_code
_entity_poly.pdbx_strand_id
1 'polypeptide(L)'
;MSVKPSDFLDFAESVLSNNDEISCRNAISRSYYSLYHSVCEELKHCPPTSHYGVISYLRSNKENNKESLDPMVMRKVAAILEQTKKQRQVADYDLNHSIDDTDAKSTILLVKKGLTLL
;
A
#
# COMPACT_ATOMS: atom_id res chain seq x y z
N MET A 1 -6.57 22.56 2.45
CA MET A 1 -7.33 21.34 2.07
C MET A 1 -6.60 20.14 2.64
N SER A 2 -7.33 19.11 3.09
CA SER A 2 -6.73 17.86 3.56
C SER A 2 -6.29 16.98 2.40
N VAL A 3 -5.33 16.09 2.67
CA VAL A 3 -4.77 15.12 1.71
C VAL A 3 -5.70 13.92 1.55
N LYS A 4 -5.79 13.38 0.33
CA LYS A 4 -6.51 12.15 -0.03
C LYS A 4 -5.55 10.98 -0.25
N PRO A 5 -6.01 9.72 -0.19
CA PRO A 5 -5.17 8.57 -0.55
C PRO A 5 -4.58 8.65 -1.96
N SER A 6 -5.32 9.21 -2.93
CA SER A 6 -4.86 9.41 -4.31
C SER A 6 -3.64 10.32 -4.41
N ASP A 7 -3.56 11.35 -3.58
CA ASP A 7 -2.48 12.34 -3.62
C ASP A 7 -1.11 11.70 -3.34
N PHE A 8 -1.08 10.63 -2.54
CA PHE A 8 0.13 9.85 -2.28
C PHE A 8 0.61 9.11 -3.52
N LEU A 9 -0.31 8.55 -4.32
CA LEU A 9 0.04 7.84 -5.56
C LEU A 9 0.49 8.83 -6.62
N ASP A 10 -0.24 9.92 -6.81
CA ASP A 10 0.12 10.98 -7.77
C ASP A 10 1.53 11.52 -7.48
N PHE A 11 1.83 11.76 -6.20
CA PHE A 11 3.18 12.16 -5.79
C PHE A 11 4.21 11.06 -6.07
N ALA A 12 3.92 9.80 -5.74
CA ALA A 12 4.82 8.67 -5.97
C ALA A 12 5.22 8.55 -7.46
N GLU A 13 4.27 8.74 -8.37
CA GLU A 13 4.53 8.70 -9.80
C GLU A 13 5.32 9.91 -10.28
N SER A 14 5.03 11.10 -9.73
CA SER A 14 5.73 12.33 -10.13
C SER A 14 7.22 12.29 -9.81
N VAL A 15 7.62 11.74 -8.66
CA VAL A 15 9.03 11.75 -8.21
C VAL A 15 9.91 10.78 -9.01
N LEU A 16 9.33 9.75 -9.65
CA LEU A 16 10.11 8.85 -10.52
C LEU A 16 10.77 9.57 -11.70
N SER A 17 10.26 10.73 -12.10
CA SER A 17 10.88 11.54 -13.16
C SER A 17 12.29 12.05 -12.81
N ASN A 18 12.66 12.10 -11.52
CA ASN A 18 13.98 12.53 -11.07
C ASN A 18 15.09 11.50 -11.39
N ASN A 19 14.71 10.23 -11.62
CA ASN A 19 15.62 9.15 -12.00
C ASN A 19 16.80 8.96 -11.03
N ASP A 20 16.54 9.07 -9.73
CA ASP A 20 17.50 8.82 -8.65
C ASP A 20 16.95 7.83 -7.62
N GLU A 21 17.86 7.26 -6.84
CA GLU A 21 17.61 6.21 -5.85
C GLU A 21 16.62 6.68 -4.76
N ILE A 22 16.82 7.90 -4.26
CA ILE A 22 15.99 8.45 -3.17
C ILE A 22 14.55 8.69 -3.64
N SER A 23 14.35 9.05 -4.90
CA SER A 23 13.03 9.18 -5.49
C SER A 23 12.36 7.81 -5.65
N CYS A 24 13.10 6.76 -6.00
CA CYS A 24 12.58 5.39 -6.05
C CYS A 24 12.11 4.91 -4.68
N ARG A 25 12.89 5.16 -3.61
CA ARG A 25 12.49 4.87 -2.22
C ARG A 25 11.19 5.58 -1.84
N ASN A 26 11.11 6.88 -2.13
CA ASN A 26 9.93 7.68 -1.81
C ASN A 26 8.71 7.22 -2.63
N ALA A 27 8.89 6.86 -3.90
CA ALA A 27 7.82 6.34 -4.74
C ALA A 27 7.21 5.04 -4.17
N ILE A 28 8.05 4.10 -3.72
CA ILE A 28 7.62 2.88 -3.03
C ILE A 28 6.82 3.22 -1.77
N SER A 29 7.37 4.08 -0.92
CA SER A 29 6.75 4.38 0.37
C SER A 29 5.44 5.13 0.23
N ARG A 30 5.37 6.12 -0.66
CA ARG A 30 4.15 6.91 -0.91
C ARG A 30 3.07 6.07 -1.59
N SER A 31 3.40 5.26 -2.59
CA SER A 31 2.42 4.36 -3.21
C SER A 31 1.82 3.35 -2.22
N TYR A 32 2.63 2.80 -1.31
CA TYR A 32 2.12 1.96 -0.21
C TYR A 32 1.08 2.70 0.65
N TYR A 33 1.37 3.94 1.04
CA TYR A 33 0.44 4.74 1.84
C TYR A 33 -0.86 5.04 1.10
N SER A 34 -0.83 5.24 -0.22
CA SER A 34 -2.03 5.37 -1.04
C SER A 34 -2.96 4.16 -0.89
N LEU A 35 -2.43 2.95 -1.08
CA LEU A 35 -3.22 1.73 -0.93
C LEU A 35 -3.70 1.55 0.51
N TYR A 36 -2.83 1.75 1.50
CA TYR A 36 -3.18 1.60 2.91
C TYR A 36 -4.33 2.52 3.33
N HIS A 37 -4.27 3.80 2.98
CA HIS A 37 -5.33 4.74 3.33
C HIS A 37 -6.63 4.45 2.57
N SER A 38 -6.56 4.04 1.29
CA SER A 38 -7.75 3.63 0.52
C SER A 38 -8.44 2.43 1.16
N VAL A 39 -7.67 1.43 1.61
CA VAL A 39 -8.21 0.28 2.35
C VAL A 39 -8.89 0.71 3.64
N CYS A 40 -8.27 1.61 4.41
CA CYS A 40 -8.87 2.11 5.65
C CYS A 40 -10.16 2.91 5.42
N GLU A 41 -10.31 3.59 4.28
CA GLU A 41 -11.55 4.28 3.91
C GLU A 41 -12.69 3.29 3.57
N GLU A 42 -12.36 2.15 2.97
CA GLU A 42 -13.32 1.09 2.63
C GLU A 42 -13.81 0.30 3.85
N LEU A 43 -12.92 -0.01 4.79
CA LEU A 43 -13.26 -0.81 5.97
C LEU A 43 -14.12 -0.02 6.97
N LYS A 44 -15.30 -0.56 7.32
CA LYS A 44 -16.25 0.08 8.24
C LYS A 44 -16.23 -0.50 9.65
N HIS A 45 -15.72 -1.72 9.80
CA HIS A 45 -15.74 -2.48 11.04
C HIS A 45 -14.35 -2.87 11.56
N CYS A 46 -13.29 -2.55 10.82
CA CYS A 46 -11.92 -2.69 11.30
C CYS A 46 -11.67 -1.79 12.52
N PRO A 47 -11.26 -2.34 13.67
CA PRO A 47 -10.91 -1.52 14.83
C PRO A 47 -9.62 -0.72 14.58
N PRO A 48 -9.41 0.40 15.30
CA PRO A 48 -8.14 1.13 15.26
C PRO A 48 -6.96 0.19 15.57
N THR A 49 -6.00 0.11 14.65
CA THR A 49 -4.91 -0.86 14.75
C THR A 49 -3.70 -0.42 13.94
N SER A 50 -2.64 -1.22 13.98
CA SER A 50 -1.42 -1.00 13.20
C SER A 50 -1.57 -1.42 11.74
N HIS A 51 -0.62 -1.04 10.89
CA HIS A 51 -0.52 -1.54 9.51
C HIS A 51 -0.59 -3.07 9.41
N TYR A 52 0.06 -3.79 10.33
CA TYR A 52 -0.01 -5.26 10.37
C TYR A 52 -1.38 -5.75 10.86
N GLY A 53 -2.01 -5.02 11.76
CA GLY A 53 -3.36 -5.30 12.23
C GLY A 53 -4.41 -5.23 11.13
N VAL A 54 -4.35 -4.22 10.26
CA VAL A 54 -5.23 -4.11 9.08
C VAL A 54 -5.06 -5.32 8.14
N ILE A 55 -3.81 -5.73 7.87
CA ILE A 55 -3.53 -6.92 7.05
C ILE A 55 -4.12 -8.18 7.69
N SER A 56 -3.96 -8.31 9.00
CA SER A 56 -4.44 -9.48 9.76
C SER A 56 -5.97 -9.53 9.78
N TYR A 57 -6.62 -8.37 9.96
CA TYR A 57 -8.07 -8.21 9.91
C TYR A 57 -8.64 -8.62 8.54
N LEU A 58 -8.06 -8.13 7.45
CA LEU A 58 -8.47 -8.49 6.08
C LEU A 58 -8.34 -10.00 5.78
N ARG A 59 -7.44 -10.71 6.47
CA ARG A 59 -7.27 -12.17 6.33
C ARG A 59 -8.25 -12.97 7.18
N SER A 60 -8.79 -12.38 8.24
CA SER A 60 -9.60 -13.06 9.24
C SER A 60 -11.09 -13.02 8.88
N ASN A 61 -11.57 -14.07 8.21
CA ASN A 61 -13.00 -14.26 7.91
C ASN A 61 -13.91 -14.13 9.14
N LYS A 62 -13.39 -14.40 10.34
CA LYS A 62 -14.16 -14.30 11.58
C LYS A 62 -14.31 -12.84 12.02
N GLU A 63 -13.28 -12.03 11.85
CA GLU A 63 -13.25 -10.63 12.30
C GLU A 63 -13.86 -9.68 11.28
N ASN A 64 -13.70 -9.96 9.99
CA ASN A 64 -14.17 -9.12 8.89
C ASN A 64 -15.54 -9.53 8.31
N ASN A 65 -16.25 -10.45 8.97
CA ASN A 65 -17.55 -10.97 8.51
C ASN A 65 -18.67 -9.92 8.43
N LYS A 66 -18.45 -8.73 8.99
CA LYS A 66 -19.39 -7.60 8.94
C LYS A 66 -19.08 -6.61 7.82
N GLU A 67 -17.93 -6.74 7.16
CA GLU A 67 -17.57 -5.84 6.06
C GLU A 67 -18.43 -6.14 4.82
N SER A 68 -18.76 -5.09 4.07
CA SER A 68 -19.46 -5.22 2.79
C SER A 68 -18.55 -5.67 1.66
N LEU A 69 -17.24 -5.53 1.82
CA LEU A 69 -16.24 -5.95 0.85
C LEU A 69 -16.25 -7.48 0.72
N ASP A 70 -16.11 -7.98 -0.51
CA ASP A 70 -16.08 -9.42 -0.75
C ASP A 70 -14.89 -10.09 -0.01
N PRO A 71 -15.08 -11.23 0.70
CA PRO A 71 -14.00 -11.87 1.44
C PRO A 71 -12.80 -12.29 0.57
N MET A 72 -13.02 -12.63 -0.70
CA MET A 72 -11.92 -12.97 -1.62
C MET A 72 -11.19 -11.70 -2.07
N VAL A 73 -11.89 -10.59 -2.27
CA VAL A 73 -11.30 -9.26 -2.46
C VAL A 73 -10.44 -8.87 -1.26
N MET A 74 -10.96 -8.94 -0.03
CA MET A 74 -10.21 -8.61 1.19
C MET A 74 -8.90 -9.40 1.30
N ARG A 75 -8.93 -10.71 1.00
CA ARG A 75 -7.72 -11.55 1.02
C ARG A 75 -6.70 -11.16 -0.05
N LYS A 76 -7.15 -10.82 -1.27
CA LYS A 76 -6.26 -10.35 -2.35
C LYS A 76 -5.62 -9.02 -1.97
N VAL A 77 -6.41 -8.08 -1.47
CA VAL A 77 -5.92 -6.79 -0.98
C VAL A 77 -4.93 -7.00 0.16
N ALA A 78 -5.21 -7.89 1.12
CA ALA A 78 -4.28 -8.20 2.22
C ALA A 78 -2.92 -8.72 1.72
N ALA A 79 -2.91 -9.57 0.69
CA ALA A 79 -1.67 -10.09 0.11
C ALA A 79 -0.85 -8.98 -0.56
N ILE A 80 -1.51 -8.11 -1.33
CA ILE A 80 -0.86 -6.95 -1.98
C ILE A 80 -0.35 -5.96 -0.91
N LEU A 81 -1.15 -5.68 0.12
CA LEU A 81 -0.77 -4.78 1.21
C LEU A 81 0.44 -5.31 2.00
N GLU A 82 0.51 -6.62 2.25
CA GLU A 82 1.66 -7.24 2.92
C GLU A 82 2.92 -7.18 2.06
N GLN A 83 2.80 -7.48 0.76
CA GLN A 83 3.94 -7.43 -0.16
C GLN A 83 4.48 -6.00 -0.28
N THR A 84 3.62 -5.01 -0.53
CA THR A 84 4.00 -3.60 -0.65
C THR A 84 4.51 -3.02 0.67
N LYS A 85 3.97 -3.45 1.82
CA LYS A 85 4.53 -3.10 3.14
C LYS A 85 5.97 -3.57 3.28
N LYS A 86 6.30 -4.80 2.86
CA LYS A 86 7.67 -5.32 2.91
C LYS A 86 8.61 -4.48 2.04
N GLN A 87 8.19 -4.16 0.82
CA GLN A 87 8.96 -3.27 -0.07
C GLN A 87 9.19 -1.90 0.57
N ARG A 88 8.15 -1.31 1.15
CA ARG A 88 8.23 -0.06 1.91
C ARG A 88 9.16 -0.14 3.11
N GLN A 89 9.24 -1.28 3.80
CA GLN A 89 10.21 -1.45 4.90
C GLN A 89 11.66 -1.48 4.39
N VAL A 90 11.93 -2.15 3.26
CA VAL A 90 13.26 -2.12 2.64
C VAL A 90 13.59 -0.69 2.19
N ALA A 91 12.66 -0.02 1.51
CA ALA A 91 12.84 1.34 1.02
C ALA A 91 13.12 2.36 2.14
N ASP A 92 12.36 2.33 3.23
CA ASP A 92 12.49 3.30 4.31
C ASP A 92 13.68 3.02 5.25
N TYR A 93 14.07 1.75 5.44
CA TYR A 93 14.96 1.37 6.55
C TYR A 93 16.24 0.64 6.14
N ASP A 94 16.28 -0.04 4.99
CA ASP A 94 17.49 -0.71 4.53
C ASP A 94 18.31 0.22 3.62
N LEU A 95 19.14 1.04 4.25
CA LEU A 95 19.98 2.03 3.55
C LEU A 95 21.20 1.40 2.85
N ASN A 96 21.52 0.14 3.13
CA ASN A 96 22.62 -0.58 2.49
C ASN A 96 22.16 -1.34 1.23
N HIS A 97 20.85 -1.46 1.03
CA HIS A 97 20.25 -2.04 -0.16
C HIS A 97 19.95 -0.96 -1.19
N SER A 98 20.48 -1.06 -2.41
CA SER A 98 20.15 -0.13 -3.49
C SER A 98 18.78 -0.45 -4.07
N ILE A 99 17.93 0.57 -4.24
CA ILE A 99 16.63 0.44 -4.91
C ILE A 99 16.69 1.11 -6.26
N ASP A 100 16.20 0.42 -7.29
CA ASP A 100 16.15 0.96 -8.63
C ASP A 100 14.72 1.30 -9.10
N ASP A 101 14.66 1.86 -10.30
CA ASP A 101 13.41 2.25 -10.94
C ASP A 101 12.49 1.04 -11.24
N THR A 102 13.05 -0.16 -11.43
CA THR A 102 12.28 -1.40 -11.62
C THR A 102 11.57 -1.79 -10.32
N ASP A 103 12.25 -1.71 -9.18
CA ASP A 103 11.66 -1.97 -7.86
C ASP A 103 10.49 -1.02 -7.59
N ALA A 104 10.69 0.27 -7.88
CA ALA A 104 9.66 1.28 -7.65
C ALA A 104 8.46 1.11 -8.59
N LYS A 105 8.70 0.95 -9.91
CA LYS A 105 7.63 0.75 -10.90
C LYS A 105 6.84 -0.52 -10.65
N SER A 106 7.50 -1.63 -10.30
CA SER A 106 6.82 -2.89 -10.00
C SER A 106 5.96 -2.77 -8.73
N THR A 107 6.42 -2.05 -7.72
CA THR A 107 5.64 -1.76 -6.51
C THR A 107 4.43 -0.89 -6.80
N ILE A 108 4.59 0.19 -7.58
CA ILE A 108 3.48 1.05 -8.00
C ILE A 108 2.44 0.26 -8.80
N LEU A 109 2.88 -0.59 -9.74
CA LEU A 109 1.97 -1.42 -10.52
C LEU A 109 1.15 -2.35 -9.63
N LEU A 110 1.79 -2.94 -8.61
CA LEU A 110 1.12 -3.78 -7.63
C LEU A 110 0.12 -2.99 -6.77
N VAL A 111 0.49 -1.79 -6.33
CA VAL A 111 -0.39 -0.85 -5.62
C VAL A 111 -1.62 -0.52 -6.47
N LYS A 112 -1.43 -0.14 -7.74
CA LYS A 112 -2.53 0.13 -8.68
C LYS A 112 -3.46 -1.06 -8.83
N LYS A 113 -2.91 -2.27 -8.95
CA LYS A 113 -3.71 -3.50 -8.96
C LYS A 113 -4.53 -3.67 -7.67
N GLY A 114 -3.94 -3.37 -6.52
CA GLY A 114 -4.65 -3.37 -5.23
C GLY A 114 -5.81 -2.38 -5.21
N LEU A 115 -5.60 -1.15 -5.70
CA LEU A 115 -6.61 -0.11 -5.77
C LEU A 115 -7.78 -0.48 -6.68
N THR A 116 -7.55 -1.20 -7.79
CA THR A 116 -8.65 -1.66 -8.68
C THR A 116 -9.55 -2.73 -8.06
N LEU A 117 -9.20 -3.27 -6.88
CA LEU A 117 -10.01 -4.26 -6.18
C LEU A 117 -10.95 -3.63 -5.14
N LEU A 118 -10.73 -2.36 -4.78
CA LEU A 118 -11.55 -1.57 -3.87
C LEU A 118 -12.66 -0.90 -4.67
#